data_AF-A0A7X8RCG9-F1
#
_entry.id   AF-A0A7X8RCG9-F1
#
_cell.length_a   1.000
_cell.length_b   1.000
_cell.length_c   1.000
_cell.angle_alpha   90.00
_cell.angle_beta   90.00
_cell.angle_gamma   90.00
#
_symmetry.space_group_name_H-M   'P 1'
#
loop_
_entity.id
_entity.type
_entity.pdbx_description
1 polymer ?
#
loop_
_entity_poly.entity_id
_entity_poly.type
_entity_poly.pdbx_seq_one_letter_code
_entity_poly.pdbx_strand_id
1 'polypeptide(L)'
;DITTILTTLKERYPNTEFVLFTTPIAEPLYQEMIKAGRQGDFQRWLRECAQVFGQIYDFTTPNSVTRDLEYFYDASHVYPAVGTWMAHRVSGVEDPSIPEDFGRVVKAAPLP
;
A
#
# COMPACT_ATOMS: atom_id res chain seq x y z
N ASP A 1 -17.92 8.66 -0.96
CA ASP A 1 -16.64 8.97 -1.63
C ASP A 1 -15.50 8.76 -0.63
N ILE A 2 -14.40 8.13 -1.03
CA ILE A 2 -13.30 7.80 -0.12
C ILE A 2 -12.59 9.06 0.38
N THR A 3 -12.41 10.06 -0.50
CA THR A 3 -11.76 11.33 -0.13
C THR A 3 -12.54 12.02 1.00
N THR A 4 -13.87 12.06 0.91
CA THR A 4 -14.71 12.62 1.97
C THR A 4 -14.55 11.89 3.30
N ILE A 5 -14.50 10.55 3.29
CA ILE A 5 -14.31 9.73 4.51
C ILE A 5 -12.94 10.02 5.13
N LEU A 6 -11.89 10.00 4.31
CA LEU A 6 -10.51 10.21 4.74
C LEU A 6 -10.27 11.64 5.27
N THR A 7 -10.80 12.66 4.59
CA THR A 7 -10.73 14.06 5.06
C THR A 7 -11.45 14.22 6.39
N THR A 8 -12.64 13.63 6.53
CA THR A 8 -13.40 13.66 7.79
C THR A 8 -12.61 13.03 8.94
N LEU A 9 -11.90 11.91 8.70
CA LEU A 9 -11.03 11.29 9.71
C LEU A 9 -9.88 12.23 10.12
N LYS A 10 -9.18 12.80 9.13
CA LYS A 10 -8.07 13.72 9.38
C LYS A 10 -8.50 14.95 10.20
N GLU A 11 -9.66 15.52 9.88
CA GLU A 11 -10.21 16.68 10.59
C GLU A 11 -10.65 16.37 12.02
N ARG A 12 -11.21 15.18 12.28
CA ARG A 12 -11.65 14.76 13.61
C ARG A 12 -10.51 14.42 14.55
N TYR A 13 -9.35 14.05 14.02
CA TYR A 13 -8.17 13.64 14.80
C TYR A 13 -6.95 14.48 14.42
N PRO A 14 -6.97 15.81 14.69
CA PRO A 14 -5.93 16.73 14.21
C PRO A 14 -4.55 16.49 14.84
N ASN A 15 -4.49 15.78 15.97
CA ASN A 15 -3.25 15.45 16.69
C ASN A 15 -2.83 13.98 16.49
N THR A 16 -3.30 13.34 15.42
CA THR A 16 -2.98 11.95 15.10
C THR A 16 -2.19 11.89 13.80
N GLU A 17 -1.07 11.16 13.83
CA GLU A 17 -0.35 10.78 12.62
C GLU A 17 -1.03 9.56 12.00
N PHE A 18 -1.38 9.68 10.71
CA PHE A 18 -1.98 8.60 9.95
C PHE A 18 -0.93 7.98 9.02
N VAL A 19 -0.60 6.73 9.26
CA VAL A 19 0.30 5.95 8.42
C VAL A 19 -0.54 5.06 7.49
N LEU A 20 -0.65 5.47 6.22
CA LEU A 20 -1.45 4.74 5.23
C LEU A 20 -0.60 3.72 4.50
N PHE A 21 -1.12 2.50 4.36
CA PHE A 21 -0.50 1.46 3.56
C PHE A 21 -1.54 0.53 2.95
N THR A 22 -1.18 -0.12 1.83
CA THR A 22 -1.90 -1.28 1.31
C THR A 22 -1.26 -2.58 1.79
N THR A 23 -1.97 -3.70 1.70
CA THR A 23 -1.37 -5.02 1.94
C THR A 23 -0.91 -5.64 0.63
N PRO A 24 0.20 -6.40 0.61
CA PRO A 24 0.60 -7.15 -0.57
C PRO A 24 -0.46 -8.19 -0.92
N ILE A 25 -0.66 -8.40 -2.21
CA ILE A 25 -1.39 -9.54 -2.76
C ILE A 25 -0.45 -10.28 -3.70
N ALA A 26 -0.64 -11.58 -3.85
CA ALA A 26 0.14 -12.36 -4.80
C ALA A 26 -0.11 -11.83 -6.23
N GLU A 27 0.93 -11.80 -7.06
CA GLU A 27 0.85 -11.27 -8.43
C GLU A 27 -0.29 -11.89 -9.25
N PRO A 28 -0.62 -13.20 -9.16
CA PRO A 28 -1.79 -13.75 -9.84
C PRO A 28 -3.10 -13.02 -9.50
N LEU A 29 -3.35 -12.67 -8.24
CA LEU A 29 -4.55 -11.92 -7.84
C LEU A 29 -4.52 -10.48 -8.37
N TYR A 30 -3.35 -9.85 -8.39
CA TYR A 30 -3.17 -8.54 -9.04
C TYR A 30 -3.49 -8.60 -10.54
N GLN A 31 -3.08 -9.68 -11.23
CA GLN A 31 -3.41 -9.87 -12.65
C GLN A 31 -4.92 -10.06 -12.88
N GLU A 32 -5.63 -10.75 -11.98
CA GLU A 32 -7.10 -10.85 -12.07
C GLU A 32 -7.77 -9.47 -11.92
N MET A 33 -7.25 -8.59 -11.05
CA MET A 33 -7.72 -7.20 -10.95
C MET A 33 -7.50 -6.44 -12.27
N ILE A 34 -6.36 -6.62 -12.93
CA ILE A 34 -6.08 -6.01 -14.24
C ILE A 34 -7.04 -6.54 -15.30
N LYS A 35 -7.22 -7.86 -15.40
CA LYS A 35 -8.14 -8.50 -16.36
C LYS A 35 -9.57 -8.03 -16.18
N ALA A 36 -9.98 -7.75 -14.94
CA ALA A 36 -11.29 -7.18 -14.61
C ALA A 36 -11.42 -5.67 -14.94
N GLY A 37 -10.39 -5.03 -15.51
CA GLY A 37 -10.39 -3.61 -15.85
C GLY A 37 -10.32 -2.68 -14.64
N ARG A 38 -9.87 -3.17 -13.48
CA ARG A 38 -9.90 -2.42 -12.20
C ARG A 38 -8.60 -1.71 -11.85
N GLN A 39 -7.57 -1.79 -12.70
CA GLN A 39 -6.29 -1.13 -12.45
C GLN A 39 -6.44 0.39 -12.26
N GLY A 40 -7.27 1.03 -13.08
CA GLY A 40 -7.53 2.47 -12.97
C GLY A 40 -8.23 2.85 -11.66
N ASP A 41 -9.11 1.99 -11.16
CA ASP A 41 -9.77 2.19 -9.86
C ASP A 41 -8.77 2.09 -8.71
N PHE A 42 -7.87 1.11 -8.74
CA PHE A 42 -6.79 0.95 -7.75
C PHE A 42 -5.83 2.14 -7.76
N GLN A 43 -5.38 2.59 -8.94
CA GLN A 43 -4.50 3.76 -9.06
C GLN A 43 -5.18 5.05 -8.61
N ARG A 44 -6.47 5.21 -8.89
CA ARG A 44 -7.27 6.34 -8.39
C ARG A 44 -7.34 6.32 -6.87
N TRP A 45 -7.62 5.17 -6.27
CA TRP A 45 -7.69 5.01 -4.82
C TRP A 45 -6.37 5.37 -4.13
N LEU A 46 -5.23 4.87 -4.61
CA LEU A 46 -3.91 5.24 -4.08
C LEU A 46 -3.67 6.76 -4.13
N ARG A 47 -4.03 7.40 -5.25
CA ARG A 47 -3.87 8.85 -5.43
C ARG A 47 -4.76 9.64 -4.47
N GLU A 48 -6.03 9.25 -4.32
CA GLU A 48 -6.98 9.91 -3.41
C GLU A 48 -6.51 9.80 -1.95
N CYS A 49 -6.00 8.63 -1.54
CA CYS A 49 -5.34 8.45 -0.24
C CYS A 49 -4.15 9.39 -0.05
N ALA A 50 -3.24 9.44 -1.04
CA ALA A 50 -2.05 10.29 -0.99
C ALA A 50 -2.41 11.79 -1.01
N GLN A 51 -3.48 12.20 -1.71
CA GLN A 51 -3.95 13.58 -1.71
C GLN A 51 -4.39 14.06 -0.33
N VAL A 52 -5.05 13.20 0.45
CA VAL A 52 -5.52 13.56 1.80
C VAL A 52 -4.39 13.54 2.83
N PHE A 53 -3.53 12.51 2.80
CA PHE A 53 -2.52 12.28 3.84
C PHE A 53 -1.07 12.58 3.43
N GLY A 54 -0.86 13.07 2.21
CA GLY A 54 0.45 13.39 1.63
C GLY A 54 1.13 12.20 0.94
N GLN A 55 1.01 11.00 1.53
CA GLN A 55 1.57 9.77 0.97
C GLN A 55 0.82 8.51 1.40
N ILE A 56 1.09 7.40 0.71
CA ILE A 56 0.71 6.03 1.07
C ILE A 56 1.84 5.06 0.72
N TYR A 57 2.07 4.06 1.56
CA TYR A 57 2.96 2.94 1.25
C TYR A 57 2.19 1.88 0.43
N ASP A 58 2.63 1.63 -0.79
CA ASP A 58 2.06 0.66 -1.70
C ASP A 58 2.88 -0.63 -1.67
N PHE A 59 2.28 -1.66 -1.07
CA PHE A 59 2.82 -3.02 -1.03
C PHE A 59 2.15 -3.95 -2.07
N THR A 60 1.10 -3.48 -2.75
CA THR A 60 0.24 -4.28 -3.63
C THR A 60 0.74 -4.30 -5.07
N THR A 61 1.28 -3.19 -5.58
CA THR A 61 1.84 -3.15 -6.95
C THR A 61 2.98 -4.18 -7.08
N PRO A 62 3.05 -4.95 -8.19
CA PRO A 62 4.01 -6.03 -8.36
C PRO A 62 5.46 -5.63 -8.04
N ASN A 63 6.04 -6.37 -7.11
CA ASN A 63 7.39 -6.27 -6.55
C ASN A 63 7.94 -7.68 -6.21
N SER A 64 9.18 -7.77 -5.75
CA SER A 64 9.85 -9.04 -5.41
C SER A 64 9.04 -9.93 -4.46
N VAL A 65 8.36 -9.37 -3.46
CA VAL A 65 7.55 -10.14 -2.49
C VAL A 65 6.28 -10.66 -3.13
N THR A 66 5.53 -9.81 -3.85
CA THR A 66 4.25 -10.20 -4.48
C THR A 66 4.39 -11.30 -5.54
N ARG A 67 5.59 -11.45 -6.13
CA ARG A 67 5.89 -12.43 -7.18
C ARG A 67 6.27 -13.80 -6.62
N ASP A 68 6.60 -13.88 -5.34
CA ASP A 68 7.03 -15.10 -4.68
C ASP A 68 5.91 -15.64 -3.79
N LEU A 69 5.34 -16.77 -4.21
CA LEU A 69 4.20 -17.40 -3.54
C LEU A 69 4.59 -18.01 -2.18
N GLU A 70 5.87 -18.20 -1.89
CA GLU A 70 6.31 -18.71 -0.58
C GLU A 70 6.02 -17.73 0.56
N TYR A 71 5.84 -16.45 0.25
CA TYR A 71 5.47 -15.42 1.23
C TYR A 71 3.98 -15.39 1.59
N PHE A 72 3.15 -16.22 0.95
CA PHE A 72 1.69 -16.14 1.03
C PHE A 72 1.07 -17.43 1.57
N TYR A 73 0.14 -17.28 2.51
CA TYR A 73 -0.76 -18.36 2.93
C TYR A 73 -1.84 -18.61 1.87
N ASP A 74 -2.38 -17.52 1.33
CA ASP A 74 -3.26 -17.48 0.17
C ASP A 74 -2.97 -16.23 -0.65
N ALA A 75 -3.66 -16.03 -1.78
CA ALA A 75 -3.36 -14.94 -2.69
C ALA A 75 -3.51 -13.51 -2.10
N SER A 76 -4.09 -13.36 -0.90
CA SER A 76 -4.34 -12.08 -0.23
C SER A 76 -3.67 -11.93 1.15
N HIS A 77 -3.17 -13.02 1.73
CA HIS A 77 -2.63 -13.02 3.09
C HIS A 77 -1.18 -13.52 3.11
N VAL A 78 -0.29 -12.69 3.64
CA VAL A 78 1.13 -13.00 3.79
C VAL A 78 1.47 -13.68 5.12
N TYR A 79 2.58 -14.40 5.15
CA TYR A 79 3.14 -14.95 6.38
C TYR A 79 3.76 -13.86 7.28
N PRO A 80 3.93 -14.13 8.59
CA PRO A 80 4.35 -13.12 9.57
C PRO A 80 5.66 -12.39 9.28
N ALA A 81 6.62 -13.04 8.62
CA ALA A 81 7.89 -12.40 8.25
C ALA A 81 7.67 -11.17 7.36
N VAL A 82 6.78 -11.27 6.38
CA VAL A 82 6.44 -10.16 5.48
C VAL A 82 5.68 -9.06 6.23
N GLY A 83 4.81 -9.43 7.17
CA GLY A 83 4.15 -8.46 8.06
C GLY A 83 5.15 -7.67 8.90
N THR A 84 6.24 -8.31 9.33
CA THR A 84 7.36 -7.65 10.05
C THR A 84 8.06 -6.65 9.15
N TRP A 85 8.37 -7.03 7.90
CA TRP A 85 8.95 -6.11 6.92
C TRP A 85 8.06 -4.90 6.62
N MET A 86 6.74 -5.11 6.51
CA MET A 86 5.79 -4.00 6.36
C MET A 86 5.86 -3.05 7.56
N ALA A 87 5.82 -3.59 8.78
CA ALA A 87 5.90 -2.81 10.01
C ALA A 87 7.20 -2.00 10.08
N HIS A 88 8.35 -2.61 9.78
CA HIS A 88 9.63 -1.92 9.73
C HIS A 88 9.64 -0.80 8.67
N ARG A 89 9.15 -1.08 7.45
CA ARG A 89 9.10 -0.10 6.35
C ARG A 89 8.25 1.12 6.69
N VAL A 90 7.08 0.93 7.29
CA VAL A 90 6.17 2.06 7.60
C VAL A 90 6.57 2.82 8.86
N SER A 91 7.38 2.22 9.75
CA SER A 91 7.90 2.85 10.97
C SER A 91 9.30 3.45 10.80
N GLY A 92 9.94 3.28 9.65
CA GLY A 92 11.29 3.78 9.38
C GLY A 92 12.39 3.00 10.09
N VAL A 93 12.13 1.76 10.52
CA VAL A 93 13.14 0.87 11.07
C VAL A 93 13.99 0.33 9.91
N GLU A 94 15.31 0.54 10.01
CA GLU A 94 16.25 -0.06 9.06
C GLU A 94 16.24 -1.59 9.21
N ASP A 95 15.99 -2.27 8.11
CA ASP A 95 16.02 -3.73 8.04
C ASP A 95 16.58 -4.16 6.67
N PRO A 96 17.83 -4.68 6.64
CA PRO A 96 18.49 -5.05 5.39
C PRO A 96 17.89 -6.30 4.73
N SER A 97 16.97 -7.01 5.40
CA SER A 97 16.26 -8.15 4.81
C SER A 97 15.06 -7.74 3.95
N ILE A 98 14.64 -6.46 4.01
CA ILE A 98 13.53 -5.97 3.20
C ILE A 98 14.01 -5.74 1.77
N PRO A 99 13.35 -6.33 0.75
CA PRO A 99 13.63 -6.01 -0.65
C PRO A 99 13.48 -4.51 -0.95
N GLU A 100 14.39 -3.95 -1.74
CA GLU A 100 14.40 -2.51 -2.05
C GLU A 100 13.06 -2.03 -2.66
N ASP A 101 12.45 -2.86 -3.52
CA ASP A 101 11.20 -2.58 -4.23
C ASP A 101 9.92 -2.88 -3.42
N PHE A 102 10.03 -3.35 -2.17
CA PHE A 102 8.88 -3.67 -1.32
C PHE A 102 8.40 -2.46 -0.50
N GLY A 103 7.15 -2.03 -0.66
CA GLY A 103 6.59 -0.89 0.07
C GLY A 103 6.97 0.46 -0.53
N ARG A 104 6.68 0.62 -1.84
CA ARG A 104 6.93 1.86 -2.58
C ARG A 104 6.09 3.01 -2.02
N VAL A 105 6.67 4.19 -1.87
CA VAL A 105 5.93 5.39 -1.45
C VAL A 105 5.25 6.04 -2.66
N VAL A 106 3.93 6.17 -2.60
CA VAL A 106 3.14 6.97 -3.55
C VAL A 106 2.82 8.31 -2.89
N LYS A 107 3.29 9.40 -3.48
CA LYS A 107 3.06 10.77 -2.99
C LYS A 107 1.93 11.44 -3.77
N ALA A 108 1.29 12.43 -3.16
CA ALA A 108 0.42 13.33 -3.90
C ALA A 108 1.21 13.98 -5.05
N ALA A 109 0.62 14.04 -6.24
CA ALA A 109 1.18 14.89 -7.29
C ALA A 109 1.16 16.35 -6.78
N PRO A 110 2.21 17.15 -7.05
CA PRO A 110 2.12 18.59 -6.89
C PRO A 110 0.91 19.09 -7.67
N LEU A 111 0.10 19.96 -7.08
CA LEU A 111 -0.92 20.67 -7.85
C LEU A 111 -0.19 21.46 -8.96
N PRO A 112 -0.69 21.45 -10.20
CA PRO A 112 -0.14 22.29 -11.26
C PRO A 112 -0.22 23.78 -10.92
#